data_AF-A0A956S4R2-F1
#
_entry.id   AF-A0A956S4R2-F1
#
_cell.length_a   1.000
_cell.length_b   1.000
_cell.length_c   1.000
_cell.angle_alpha   90.00
_cell.angle_beta   90.00
_cell.angle_gamma   90.00
#
_symmetry.space_group_name_H-M   'P 1'
#
loop_
_entity.id
_entity.type
_entity.pdbx_description
1 polymer ?
#
loop_
_entity_poly.entity_id
_entity_poly.type
_entity_poly.pdbx_seq_one_letter_code
_entity_poly.pdbx_strand_id
1 'polypeptide(L)'
;MKWFKSALVCGLLVAGGVQSAFAQWRDFSSVSENIKSTDNIITEMRLQWVGDYRQVKAQLQGTMEILADPPAIKSISPGGSFALEEKNGNQYRKLLVESDSKGALSYRYEVQAENAVFSSIAQQWFAALFLEIVREAGINSRQRTQGLVDRYGENAVFQEIDQIERERSKRFYYERLLEQETLSDSTLLKIATRIQHEFAADANLRIIISDMTTRPKLDTATWQALLKAVAEVNNDATRANLLIDMAAALPADSRVQSAYRTTASGIRTEVEKKRALSALK
;
A
#
# COMPACT_ATOMS: atom_id res chain seq x y z
N MET A 1 -35.28 34.47 -36.57
CA MET A 1 -35.69 35.73 -35.89
C MET A 1 -36.95 35.42 -35.08
N LYS A 2 -36.77 35.26 -33.76
CA LYS A 2 -37.38 36.07 -32.69
C LYS A 2 -38.92 35.97 -32.58
N TRP A 3 -39.43 35.19 -31.60
CA TRP A 3 -39.97 35.58 -30.27
C TRP A 3 -41.51 35.77 -30.32
N PHE A 4 -42.36 35.08 -29.54
CA PHE A 4 -42.62 34.98 -28.08
C PHE A 4 -43.84 35.82 -27.64
N LYS A 5 -44.77 35.18 -26.90
CA LYS A 5 -45.62 35.67 -25.76
C LYS A 5 -46.81 34.70 -25.59
N SER A 6 -47.34 34.33 -24.42
CA SER A 6 -46.96 34.27 -23.01
C SER A 6 -48.15 33.58 -22.32
N ALA A 7 -47.93 32.71 -21.32
CA ALA A 7 -48.91 32.45 -20.27
C ALA A 7 -48.20 31.94 -19.00
N LEU A 8 -48.40 32.69 -17.91
CA LEU A 8 -48.00 32.39 -16.54
C LEU A 8 -48.69 31.13 -16.02
N VAL A 9 -47.97 30.30 -15.27
CA VAL A 9 -48.54 29.45 -14.21
C VAL A 9 -47.61 29.48 -12.99
N CYS A 10 -48.25 29.58 -11.83
CA CYS A 10 -47.76 29.68 -10.46
C CYS A 10 -46.48 28.91 -10.13
N GLY A 11 -45.53 29.62 -9.52
CA GLY A 11 -44.39 29.03 -8.84
C GLY A 11 -44.80 28.39 -7.51
N LEU A 12 -44.70 27.07 -7.44
CA LEU A 12 -44.57 26.36 -6.18
C LEU A 12 -43.09 26.43 -5.75
N LEU A 13 -42.84 27.07 -4.61
CA LEU A 13 -41.60 26.95 -3.85
C LEU A 13 -41.50 25.51 -3.34
N VAL A 14 -40.68 24.68 -4.00
CA VAL A 14 -40.18 23.44 -3.40
C VAL A 14 -38.82 23.75 -2.78
N ALA A 15 -38.73 23.39 -1.51
CA ALA A 15 -37.65 23.63 -0.57
C ALA A 15 -36.25 23.34 -1.15
N GLY A 16 -35.29 24.13 -0.67
CA GLY A 16 -33.88 24.09 -1.06
C GLY A 16 -33.33 22.67 -1.13
N GLY A 17 -32.95 22.28 -2.35
CA GLY A 17 -31.98 21.23 -2.53
C GLY A 17 -30.72 21.66 -1.81
N VAL A 18 -30.33 20.91 -0.77
CA VAL A 18 -28.94 20.91 -0.32
C VAL A 18 -28.16 20.43 -1.53
N GLN A 19 -27.61 21.39 -2.27
CA GLN A 19 -26.53 21.16 -3.22
C GLN A 19 -25.42 20.54 -2.38
N SER A 20 -25.40 19.22 -2.28
CA SER A 20 -24.36 18.49 -1.55
C SER A 20 -23.03 19.00 -2.08
N ALA A 21 -22.17 19.47 -1.19
CA ALA A 21 -20.87 20.10 -1.51
C ALA A 21 -19.89 19.20 -2.29
N PHE A 22 -20.33 18.05 -2.77
CA PHE A 22 -19.65 17.09 -3.63
C PHE A 22 -19.49 17.51 -5.10
N ALA A 23 -19.91 18.73 -5.46
CA ALA A 23 -20.04 19.13 -6.86
C ALA A 23 -18.71 19.35 -7.62
N GLN A 24 -17.52 19.19 -7.02
CA GLN A 24 -16.27 19.29 -7.79
C GLN A 24 -15.22 18.27 -7.37
N TRP A 25 -15.35 17.05 -7.91
CA TRP A 25 -14.14 16.28 -8.23
C TRP A 25 -13.31 17.12 -9.19
N ARG A 26 -12.06 17.45 -8.83
CA ARG A 26 -11.10 17.83 -9.87
C ARG A 26 -10.77 16.56 -10.63
N ASP A 27 -11.17 16.51 -11.89
CA ASP A 27 -10.70 15.46 -12.78
C ASP A 27 -9.19 15.62 -12.93
N PHE A 28 -8.45 14.63 -12.43
CA PHE A 28 -7.05 14.47 -12.79
C PHE A 28 -7.01 13.66 -14.08
N SER A 29 -6.16 14.03 -15.03
CA SER A 29 -5.99 13.30 -16.30
C SER A 29 -5.04 12.10 -16.17
N SER A 30 -4.50 11.82 -14.98
CA SER A 30 -3.49 10.79 -14.73
C SER A 30 -3.75 10.02 -13.43
N VAL A 31 -3.04 8.90 -13.25
CA VAL A 31 -2.92 8.25 -11.94
C VAL A 31 -2.35 9.27 -10.96
N SER A 32 -3.03 9.45 -9.83
CA SER A 32 -2.57 10.32 -8.75
C SER A 32 -3.00 9.76 -7.41
N GLU A 33 -2.12 9.90 -6.41
CA GLU A 33 -2.37 9.42 -5.07
C GLU A 33 -1.73 10.40 -4.09
N ASN A 34 -2.57 11.06 -3.31
CA ASN A 34 -2.17 11.85 -2.15
C ASN A 34 -2.95 11.34 -0.96
N ILE A 35 -2.27 10.48 -0.19
CA ILE A 35 -2.82 9.84 1.00
C ILE A 35 -1.86 10.11 2.15
N LYS A 36 -2.41 10.64 3.24
CA LYS A 36 -1.72 10.75 4.53
C LYS A 36 -2.47 9.92 5.53
N SER A 37 -1.75 8.99 6.14
CA SER A 37 -2.26 8.19 7.24
C SER A 37 -1.20 8.04 8.31
N THR A 38 -1.66 7.86 9.54
CA THR A 38 -0.86 7.39 10.66
C THR A 38 -1.63 6.22 11.23
N ASP A 39 -1.04 5.03 11.16
CA ASP A 39 -1.69 3.80 11.60
C ASP A 39 -3.04 3.59 10.88
N ASN A 40 -4.11 3.45 11.65
CA ASN A 40 -5.48 3.25 11.15
C ASN A 40 -6.24 4.57 10.92
N ILE A 41 -5.58 5.72 11.05
CA ILE A 41 -6.19 7.03 10.87
C ILE A 41 -5.71 7.66 9.57
N ILE A 42 -6.65 7.93 8.67
CA ILE A 42 -6.43 8.64 7.41
C ILE A 42 -6.82 10.11 7.62
N THR A 43 -5.89 11.02 7.34
CA THR A 43 -6.08 12.47 7.52
C THR A 43 -6.18 13.22 6.20
N GLU A 44 -5.72 12.61 5.12
CA GLU A 44 -5.89 13.12 3.76
C GLU A 44 -6.02 11.92 2.83
N MET A 45 -7.00 11.95 1.93
CA MET A 45 -7.09 11.00 0.82
C MET A 45 -7.66 11.72 -0.40
N ARG A 46 -6.85 11.75 -1.45
CA ARG A 46 -7.28 11.99 -2.83
C ARG A 46 -6.57 10.96 -3.69
N LEU A 47 -7.34 10.05 -4.26
CA LEU A 47 -6.85 8.95 -5.06
C LEU A 47 -7.59 8.95 -6.38
N GLN A 48 -6.83 8.75 -7.45
CA GLN A 48 -7.35 8.43 -8.76
C GLN A 48 -6.43 7.39 -9.40
N TRP A 49 -6.98 6.22 -9.67
CA TRP A 49 -6.32 5.19 -10.48
C TRP A 49 -7.05 5.09 -11.82
N VAL A 50 -6.29 5.05 -12.89
CA VAL A 50 -6.79 4.99 -14.28
C VAL A 50 -6.02 3.87 -14.97
N GLY A 51 -6.74 2.86 -15.44
CA GLY A 51 -6.26 1.83 -16.36
C GLY A 51 -7.16 1.78 -17.60
N ASP A 52 -6.88 0.85 -18.51
CA ASP A 52 -7.50 0.80 -19.84
C ASP A 52 -9.04 0.71 -19.81
N TYR A 53 -9.58 -0.04 -18.84
CA TYR A 53 -11.03 -0.26 -18.70
C TYR A 53 -11.59 0.10 -17.34
N ARG A 54 -10.74 0.52 -16.40
CA ARG A 54 -11.12 0.73 -14.99
C ARG A 54 -10.59 2.05 -14.48
N GLN A 55 -11.45 2.80 -13.81
CA GLN A 55 -11.11 4.02 -13.09
C GLN A 55 -11.66 3.92 -11.68
N VAL A 56 -10.81 4.22 -10.70
CA VAL A 56 -11.18 4.30 -9.28
C VAL A 56 -10.86 5.70 -8.79
N LYS A 57 -11.79 6.34 -8.09
CA LYS A 57 -11.57 7.62 -7.41
C LYS A 57 -11.98 7.52 -5.95
N ALA A 58 -11.17 8.04 -5.05
CA ALA A 58 -11.53 8.13 -3.64
C ALA A 58 -11.14 9.51 -3.07
N GLN A 59 -12.01 10.07 -2.23
CA GLN A 59 -11.76 11.35 -1.59
C GLN A 59 -12.29 11.36 -0.15
N LEU A 60 -11.46 11.85 0.78
CA LEU A 60 -11.82 12.08 2.17
C LEU A 60 -11.87 13.58 2.47
N GLN A 61 -12.91 14.01 3.18
CA GLN A 61 -13.01 15.27 3.89
C GLN A 61 -13.06 14.98 5.39
N GLY A 62 -12.16 15.59 6.15
CA GLY A 62 -11.99 15.32 7.58
C GLY A 62 -11.01 14.17 7.83
N THR A 63 -11.19 13.47 8.94
CA THR A 63 -10.37 12.30 9.31
C THR A 63 -11.23 11.04 9.31
N MET A 64 -10.62 9.91 8.96
CA MET A 64 -11.27 8.60 8.96
C MET A 64 -10.44 7.63 9.80
N GLU A 65 -11.08 6.95 10.74
CA GLU A 65 -10.52 5.77 11.40
C GLU A 65 -11.03 4.51 10.70
N ILE A 66 -10.15 3.55 10.45
CA ILE A 66 -10.50 2.26 9.83
C ILE A 66 -10.29 1.09 10.79
N LEU A 67 -11.07 0.02 10.59
CA LEU A 67 -10.81 -1.29 11.17
C LEU A 67 -9.64 -1.97 10.46
N ALA A 68 -8.95 -2.87 11.17
CA ALA A 68 -7.75 -3.52 10.64
C ALA A 68 -8.06 -4.71 9.72
N ASP A 69 -9.06 -5.53 10.06
CA ASP A 69 -9.38 -6.73 9.28
C ASP A 69 -10.81 -7.27 9.53
N PRO A 70 -11.68 -7.34 8.49
CA PRO A 70 -11.47 -6.69 7.19
C PRO A 70 -11.41 -5.16 7.35
N PRO A 71 -10.71 -4.44 6.45
CA PRO A 71 -10.71 -2.99 6.48
C PRO A 71 -12.12 -2.47 6.24
N ALA A 72 -12.56 -1.60 7.12
CA ALA A 72 -13.87 -0.94 7.02
C ALA A 72 -13.80 0.42 7.71
N ILE A 73 -14.70 1.32 7.35
CA ILE A 73 -14.82 2.63 8.00
C ILE A 73 -15.34 2.38 9.42
N LYS A 74 -14.53 2.71 10.43
CA LYS A 74 -14.96 2.70 11.84
C LYS A 74 -15.65 4.02 12.19
N SER A 75 -15.05 5.14 11.78
CA SER A 75 -15.62 6.47 11.98
C SER A 75 -15.07 7.47 10.99
N ILE A 76 -15.83 8.54 10.76
CA ILE A 76 -15.37 9.76 10.08
C ILE A 76 -15.65 10.92 11.04
N SER A 77 -14.72 11.87 11.15
CA SER A 77 -14.90 13.06 12.01
C SER A 77 -16.24 13.75 11.74
N PRO A 78 -16.91 14.34 12.76
CA PRO A 78 -18.20 15.00 12.58
C PRO A 78 -18.20 16.02 11.44
N GLY A 79 -19.22 15.97 10.57
CA GLY A 79 -19.32 16.80 9.37
C GLY A 79 -18.34 16.44 8.25
N GLY A 80 -17.54 15.39 8.42
CA GLY A 80 -16.67 14.83 7.40
C GLY A 80 -17.41 13.86 6.49
N SER A 81 -16.74 13.46 5.42
CA SER A 81 -17.32 12.58 4.41
C SER A 81 -16.27 11.83 3.62
N PHE A 82 -16.63 10.66 3.11
CA PHE A 82 -15.81 9.86 2.21
C PHE A 82 -16.59 9.49 0.96
N ALA A 83 -16.02 9.73 -0.21
CA ALA A 83 -16.59 9.30 -1.48
C ALA A 83 -15.66 8.33 -2.19
N LEU A 84 -16.27 7.30 -2.79
CA LEU A 84 -15.60 6.27 -3.57
C LEU A 84 -16.38 6.05 -4.86
N GLU A 85 -15.70 6.11 -6.00
CA GLU A 85 -16.27 5.87 -7.31
C GLU A 85 -15.46 4.80 -8.05
N GLU A 86 -16.17 3.91 -8.74
CA GLU A 86 -15.58 2.97 -9.68
C GLU A 86 -16.34 3.01 -11.00
N LYS A 87 -15.59 3.22 -12.08
CA LYS A 87 -16.04 2.93 -13.44
C LYS A 87 -15.26 1.71 -13.94
N ASN A 88 -15.95 0.62 -14.25
CA ASN A 88 -15.36 -0.61 -14.79
C ASN A 88 -16.11 -1.02 -16.05
N GLY A 89 -15.51 -0.77 -17.21
CA GLY A 89 -16.17 -0.86 -18.50
C GLY A 89 -17.41 0.04 -18.54
N ASN A 90 -18.57 -0.59 -18.72
CA ASN A 90 -19.87 0.08 -18.73
C ASN A 90 -20.53 0.15 -17.34
N GLN A 91 -19.93 -0.41 -16.29
CA GLN A 91 -20.48 -0.34 -14.94
C GLN A 91 -19.94 0.90 -14.23
N TYR A 92 -20.84 1.72 -13.68
CA TYR A 92 -20.50 2.83 -12.80
C TYR A 92 -21.17 2.64 -11.44
N ARG A 93 -20.38 2.78 -10.39
CA ARG A 93 -20.82 2.71 -8.98
C ARG A 93 -20.20 3.85 -8.19
N LYS A 94 -20.95 4.41 -7.27
CA LYS A 94 -20.49 5.43 -6.34
C LYS A 94 -21.05 5.20 -4.95
N LEU A 95 -20.20 5.33 -3.95
CA LEU A 95 -20.58 5.37 -2.54
C LEU A 95 -20.18 6.72 -1.96
N LEU A 96 -21.11 7.32 -1.25
CA LEU A 96 -20.88 8.47 -0.40
C LEU A 96 -21.23 8.09 1.04
N VAL A 97 -20.26 8.26 1.94
CA VAL A 97 -20.42 8.09 3.39
C VAL A 97 -20.30 9.45 4.05
N GLU A 98 -21.34 9.89 4.75
CA GLU A 98 -21.38 11.19 5.44
C GLU A 98 -21.48 10.97 6.95
N SER A 99 -20.73 11.75 7.72
CA SER A 99 -20.78 11.76 9.18
C SER A 99 -21.54 12.98 9.66
N ASP A 100 -22.61 12.78 10.44
CA ASP A 100 -23.38 13.90 10.99
C ASP A 100 -22.61 14.66 12.09
N SER A 101 -23.25 15.65 12.72
CA SER A 101 -22.63 16.45 13.78
C SER A 101 -22.31 15.66 15.06
N LYS A 102 -22.84 14.44 15.21
CA LYS A 102 -22.59 13.52 16.32
C LYS A 102 -21.66 12.36 15.95
N GLY A 103 -21.20 12.29 14.69
CA GLY A 103 -20.34 11.21 14.21
C GLY A 103 -21.09 9.99 13.66
N ALA A 104 -22.42 10.06 13.53
CA ALA A 104 -23.20 8.95 12.98
C ALA A 104 -23.05 8.90 11.46
N LEU A 105 -22.75 7.70 10.94
CA LEU A 105 -22.50 7.50 9.51
C LEU A 105 -23.81 7.21 8.75
N SER A 106 -23.96 7.85 7.61
CA SER A 106 -25.00 7.55 6.62
C SER A 106 -24.38 7.20 5.27
N TYR A 107 -25.04 6.34 4.50
CA TYR A 107 -24.52 5.79 3.25
C TYR A 107 -25.49 6.10 2.11
N ARG A 108 -24.97 6.66 1.02
CA ARG A 108 -25.69 6.87 -0.24
C ARG A 108 -24.94 6.16 -1.35
N TYR A 109 -25.66 5.31 -2.08
CA TYR A 109 -25.10 4.47 -3.12
C TYR A 109 -25.78 4.75 -4.45
N GLU A 110 -25.00 4.85 -5.52
CA GLU A 110 -25.47 5.11 -6.87
C GLU A 110 -24.94 4.05 -7.84
N VAL A 111 -25.79 3.66 -8.80
CA VAL A 111 -25.44 2.79 -9.93
C VAL A 111 -25.87 3.50 -11.19
N GLN A 112 -24.97 3.66 -12.17
CA GLN A 112 -25.24 4.46 -13.37
C GLN A 112 -25.79 5.87 -13.08
N ALA A 113 -25.28 6.51 -12.02
CA ALA A 113 -25.70 7.82 -11.54
C ALA A 113 -27.17 7.89 -11.06
N GLU A 114 -27.80 6.74 -10.80
CA GLU A 114 -29.12 6.65 -10.18
C GLU A 114 -28.99 6.11 -8.74
N ASN A 115 -29.80 6.67 -7.82
CA ASN A 115 -29.83 6.21 -6.44
C ASN A 115 -30.24 4.73 -6.36
N ALA A 116 -29.47 3.95 -5.62
CA ALA A 116 -29.72 2.54 -5.41
C ALA A 116 -29.62 2.18 -3.92
N VAL A 117 -30.23 1.04 -3.54
CA VAL A 117 -30.13 0.52 -2.17
C VAL A 117 -28.70 0.04 -1.91
N PHE A 118 -28.11 0.46 -0.79
CA PHE A 118 -26.82 -0.04 -0.31
C PHE A 118 -26.97 -1.44 0.30
N SER A 119 -27.30 -2.40 -0.56
CA SER A 119 -27.56 -3.81 -0.24
C SER A 119 -26.27 -4.57 0.12
N SER A 120 -26.41 -5.85 0.49
CA SER A 120 -25.26 -6.73 0.75
C SER A 120 -24.30 -6.84 -0.44
N ILE A 121 -24.80 -6.80 -1.67
CA ILE A 121 -23.97 -6.81 -2.88
C ILE A 121 -23.15 -5.52 -3.00
N ALA A 122 -23.76 -4.36 -2.69
CA ALA A 122 -23.07 -3.08 -2.70
C ALA A 122 -22.02 -3.00 -1.57
N GLN A 123 -22.33 -3.56 -0.40
CA GLN A 123 -21.38 -3.68 0.71
C GLN A 123 -20.18 -4.55 0.36
N GLN A 124 -20.38 -5.68 -0.32
CA GLN A 124 -19.28 -6.54 -0.79
C GLN A 124 -18.39 -5.83 -1.82
N TRP A 125 -19.01 -5.11 -2.76
CA TRP A 125 -18.26 -4.27 -3.70
C TRP A 125 -17.42 -3.21 -2.98
N PHE A 126 -18.01 -2.49 -2.04
CA PHE A 126 -17.30 -1.50 -1.23
C PHE A 126 -16.15 -2.14 -0.46
N ALA A 127 -16.40 -3.25 0.24
CA ALA A 127 -15.37 -3.93 1.03
C ALA A 127 -14.20 -4.40 0.17
N ALA A 128 -14.46 -4.97 -1.01
CA ALA A 128 -13.43 -5.41 -1.93
C ALA A 128 -12.59 -4.24 -2.46
N LEU A 129 -13.24 -3.17 -2.94
CA LEU A 129 -12.55 -2.00 -3.48
C LEU A 129 -11.79 -1.22 -2.39
N PHE A 130 -12.35 -1.12 -1.19
CA PHE A 130 -11.69 -0.46 -0.07
C PHE A 130 -10.47 -1.25 0.42
N LEU A 131 -10.55 -2.59 0.45
CA LEU A 131 -9.40 -3.45 0.74
C LEU A 131 -8.30 -3.28 -0.31
N GLU A 132 -8.64 -3.20 -1.59
CA GLU A 132 -7.68 -2.91 -2.68
C GLU A 132 -6.96 -1.57 -2.45
N ILE A 133 -7.71 -0.51 -2.13
CA ILE A 133 -7.13 0.81 -1.79
C ILE A 133 -6.19 0.71 -0.59
N VAL A 134 -6.61 0.06 0.49
CA VAL A 134 -5.79 -0.10 1.70
C VAL A 134 -4.49 -0.87 1.40
N ARG A 135 -4.58 -1.93 0.59
CA ARG A 135 -3.43 -2.74 0.15
C ARG A 135 -2.45 -1.94 -0.69
N GLU A 136 -2.92 -1.36 -1.80
CA GLU A 136 -2.05 -0.69 -2.77
C GLU A 136 -1.50 0.64 -2.25
N ALA A 137 -2.20 1.32 -1.33
CA ALA A 137 -1.68 2.52 -0.67
C ALA A 137 -0.83 2.19 0.58
N GLY A 138 -0.85 0.94 1.05
CA GLY A 138 -0.14 0.52 2.26
C GLY A 138 -0.68 1.13 3.57
N ILE A 139 -1.94 1.55 3.57
CA ILE A 139 -2.61 2.16 4.72
C ILE A 139 -2.72 1.11 5.83
N ASN A 140 -2.49 1.51 7.09
CA ASN A 140 -2.69 0.65 8.25
C ASN A 140 -1.89 -0.68 8.21
N SER A 141 -0.79 -0.72 7.44
CA SER A 141 0.03 -1.93 7.27
C SER A 141 0.55 -2.49 8.60
N ARG A 142 0.84 -1.63 9.60
CA ARG A 142 1.30 -2.06 10.94
C ARG A 142 0.27 -2.93 11.64
N GLN A 143 -0.93 -2.41 11.87
CA GLN A 143 -1.99 -3.10 12.58
C GLN A 143 -2.49 -4.31 11.79
N ARG A 144 -2.51 -4.20 10.45
CA ARG A 144 -2.92 -5.30 9.58
C ARG A 144 -1.91 -6.45 9.61
N THR A 145 -0.60 -6.18 9.52
CA THR A 145 0.45 -7.19 9.71
C THR A 145 0.32 -7.86 11.07
N GLN A 146 0.18 -7.09 12.15
CA GLN A 146 0.01 -7.66 13.49
C GLN A 146 -1.21 -8.57 13.57
N GLY A 147 -2.37 -8.11 13.10
CA GLY A 147 -3.59 -8.90 13.13
C GLY A 147 -3.51 -10.18 12.29
N LEU A 148 -2.81 -10.15 11.15
CA LEU A 148 -2.56 -11.33 10.32
C LEU A 148 -1.68 -12.35 11.05
N VAL A 149 -0.59 -11.89 11.69
CA VAL A 149 0.29 -12.74 12.50
C VAL A 149 -0.48 -13.35 13.67
N ASP A 150 -1.23 -12.54 14.42
CA ASP A 150 -1.96 -13.00 15.61
C ASP A 150 -3.02 -14.06 15.29
N ARG A 151 -3.72 -13.93 14.15
CA ARG A 151 -4.81 -14.84 13.77
C ARG A 151 -4.36 -16.06 12.98
N TYR A 152 -3.38 -15.88 12.10
CA TYR A 152 -3.07 -16.83 11.04
C TYR A 152 -1.57 -17.15 10.92
N GLY A 153 -0.73 -16.54 11.77
CA GLY A 153 0.72 -16.70 11.77
C GLY A 153 1.45 -15.90 10.68
N GLU A 154 2.78 -15.91 10.75
CA GLU A 154 3.69 -15.16 9.87
C GLU A 154 3.42 -15.40 8.37
N ASN A 155 3.00 -16.61 8.00
CA ASN A 155 2.73 -16.98 6.61
C ASN A 155 1.57 -16.19 5.98
N ALA A 156 0.60 -15.72 6.77
CA ALA A 156 -0.51 -14.94 6.26
C ALA A 156 -0.08 -13.55 5.74
N VAL A 157 1.01 -12.99 6.27
CA VAL A 157 1.55 -11.72 5.78
C VAL A 157 2.08 -11.86 4.36
N PHE A 158 2.70 -12.99 4.03
CA PHE A 158 3.14 -13.26 2.66
C PHE A 158 1.98 -13.42 1.69
N GLN A 159 0.89 -14.07 2.12
CA GLN A 159 -0.33 -14.17 1.32
C GLN A 159 -0.96 -12.80 1.09
N GLU A 160 -0.89 -11.89 2.07
CA GLU A 160 -1.31 -10.51 1.89
C GLU A 160 -0.41 -9.76 0.90
N ILE A 161 0.92 -9.92 1.00
CA ILE A 161 1.89 -9.33 0.06
C ILE A 161 1.66 -9.82 -1.38
N ASP A 162 1.26 -11.09 -1.55
CA ASP A 162 0.92 -11.67 -2.86
C ASP A 162 -0.31 -11.01 -3.52
N GLN A 163 -1.11 -10.26 -2.76
CA GLN A 163 -2.27 -9.50 -3.24
C GLN A 163 -1.98 -8.02 -3.50
N ILE A 164 -0.72 -7.59 -3.37
CA ILE A 164 -0.30 -6.20 -3.55
C ILE A 164 0.53 -6.12 -4.83
N GLU A 165 0.26 -5.16 -5.69
CA GLU A 165 1.04 -4.94 -6.91
C GLU A 165 2.20 -3.97 -6.64
N ARG A 166 1.94 -2.87 -5.93
CA ARG A 166 2.93 -1.82 -5.72
C ARG A 166 4.06 -2.25 -4.79
N GLU A 167 5.29 -2.24 -5.31
CA GLU A 167 6.50 -2.58 -4.55
C GLU A 167 6.67 -1.74 -3.27
N ARG A 168 6.31 -0.45 -3.30
CA ARG A 168 6.34 0.43 -2.11
C ARG A 168 5.45 -0.10 -1.00
N SER A 169 4.27 -0.60 -1.37
CA SER A 169 3.27 -1.07 -0.41
C SER A 169 3.66 -2.44 0.13
N LYS A 170 4.17 -3.34 -0.72
CA LYS A 170 4.83 -4.58 -0.29
C LYS A 170 5.93 -4.32 0.73
N ARG A 171 6.79 -3.32 0.48
CA ARG A 171 7.89 -2.94 1.39
C ARG A 171 7.36 -2.63 2.79
N PHE A 172 6.26 -1.90 2.92
CA PHE A 172 5.70 -1.63 4.24
C PHE A 172 5.34 -2.91 4.98
N TYR A 173 4.70 -3.89 4.35
CA TYR A 173 4.39 -5.17 5.01
C TYR A 173 5.64 -5.96 5.40
N TYR A 174 6.68 -5.98 4.56
CA TYR A 174 7.97 -6.58 4.90
C TYR A 174 8.64 -5.89 6.10
N GLU A 175 8.69 -4.56 6.12
CA GLU A 175 9.21 -3.79 7.27
C GLU A 175 8.42 -4.10 8.55
N ARG A 176 7.08 -4.07 8.50
CA ARG A 176 6.22 -4.40 9.66
C ARG A 176 6.41 -5.83 10.15
N LEU A 177 6.69 -6.77 9.25
CA LEU A 177 7.01 -8.15 9.62
C LEU A 177 8.38 -8.22 10.30
N LEU A 178 9.39 -7.51 9.78
CA LEU A 178 10.74 -7.44 10.37
C LEU A 178 10.78 -6.69 11.70
N GLU A 179 9.80 -5.84 12.00
CA GLU A 179 9.61 -5.21 13.30
C GLU A 179 9.15 -6.19 14.40
N GLN A 180 8.69 -7.40 14.03
CA GLN A 180 8.31 -8.41 15.01
C GLN A 180 9.55 -8.89 15.78
N GLU A 181 9.46 -8.90 17.12
CA GLU A 181 10.56 -9.30 18.00
C GLU A 181 10.99 -10.75 17.72
N THR A 182 10.01 -11.65 17.67
CA THR A 182 10.20 -13.05 17.37
C THR A 182 9.75 -13.34 15.94
N LEU A 183 10.70 -13.66 15.08
CA LEU A 183 10.44 -14.26 13.77
C LEU A 183 11.08 -15.64 13.72
N SER A 184 10.39 -16.61 13.10
CA SER A 184 11.01 -17.90 12.83
C SER A 184 12.17 -17.79 11.83
N ASP A 185 13.19 -18.64 11.98
CA ASP A 185 14.29 -18.75 11.01
C ASP A 185 13.76 -19.05 9.59
N SER A 186 12.69 -19.84 9.49
CA SER A 186 12.00 -20.12 8.22
C SER A 186 11.39 -18.87 7.58
N THR A 187 10.83 -17.96 8.38
CA THR A 187 10.26 -16.71 7.88
C THR A 187 11.36 -15.76 7.42
N LEU A 188 12.45 -15.64 8.18
CA LEU A 188 13.62 -14.84 7.78
C LEU A 188 14.20 -15.35 6.46
N LEU A 189 14.39 -16.67 6.31
CA LEU A 189 14.83 -17.28 5.05
C LEU A 189 13.85 -17.00 3.90
N LYS A 190 12.54 -17.07 4.17
CA LYS A 190 11.51 -16.76 3.18
C LYS A 190 11.52 -15.30 2.74
N ILE A 191 11.78 -14.35 3.64
CA ILE A 191 12.00 -12.95 3.28
C ILE A 191 13.24 -12.87 2.37
N ALA A 192 14.40 -13.36 2.82
CA ALA A 192 15.66 -13.27 2.07
C ALA A 192 15.59 -13.87 0.66
N THR A 193 14.77 -14.90 0.46
CA THR A 193 14.60 -15.55 -0.86
C THR A 193 13.58 -14.86 -1.77
N ARG A 194 12.60 -14.13 -1.20
CA ARG A 194 11.56 -13.46 -2.00
C ARG A 194 11.94 -12.06 -2.44
N ILE A 195 12.65 -11.29 -1.61
CA ILE A 195 12.86 -9.83 -1.79
C ILE A 195 13.38 -9.43 -3.18
N GLN A 196 14.20 -10.27 -3.82
CA GLN A 196 14.73 -10.03 -5.17
C GLN A 196 13.64 -10.03 -6.27
N HIS A 197 12.52 -10.74 -6.06
CA HIS A 197 11.40 -10.83 -7.00
C HIS A 197 10.28 -9.84 -6.66
N GLU A 198 10.31 -9.23 -5.47
CA GLU A 198 9.29 -8.29 -5.01
C GLU A 198 9.62 -6.84 -5.31
N PHE A 199 10.92 -6.54 -5.41
CA PHE A 199 11.42 -5.17 -5.57
C PHE A 199 12.22 -5.07 -6.87
N ALA A 200 11.71 -4.29 -7.81
CA ALA A 200 12.44 -3.96 -9.02
C ALA A 200 13.47 -2.84 -8.75
N ALA A 201 13.16 -1.94 -7.82
CA ALA A 201 14.06 -0.86 -7.42
C ALA A 201 15.06 -1.31 -6.35
N ASP A 202 16.35 -1.19 -6.65
CA ASP A 202 17.46 -1.50 -5.73
C ASP A 202 17.35 -0.78 -4.37
N ALA A 203 16.75 0.42 -4.35
CA ALA A 203 16.56 1.19 -3.12
C ALA A 203 15.62 0.51 -2.11
N ASN A 204 14.53 -0.13 -2.58
CA ASN A 204 13.62 -0.86 -1.69
C ASN A 204 14.27 -2.15 -1.18
N LEU A 205 14.97 -2.87 -2.07
CA LEU A 205 15.75 -4.06 -1.71
C LEU A 205 16.77 -3.73 -0.62
N ARG A 206 17.48 -2.61 -0.75
CA ARG A 206 18.47 -2.18 0.24
C ARG A 206 17.88 -1.98 1.63
N ILE A 207 16.71 -1.34 1.74
CA ILE A 207 16.06 -1.10 3.03
C ILE A 207 15.79 -2.44 3.73
N ILE A 208 15.19 -3.40 3.02
CA ILE A 208 14.87 -4.71 3.61
C ILE A 208 16.12 -5.49 3.98
N ILE A 209 17.16 -5.49 3.14
CA ILE A 209 18.44 -6.16 3.46
C ILE A 209 19.09 -5.54 4.69
N SER A 210 19.14 -4.20 4.78
CA SER A 210 19.67 -3.49 5.95
C SER A 210 18.90 -3.85 7.22
N ASP A 211 17.58 -3.85 7.18
CA ASP A 211 16.75 -4.21 8.34
C ASP A 211 17.04 -5.65 8.79
N MET A 212 17.14 -6.59 7.85
CA MET A 212 17.48 -7.98 8.16
C MET A 212 18.85 -8.12 8.80
N THR A 213 19.87 -7.44 8.29
CA THR A 213 21.26 -7.58 8.76
C THR A 213 21.50 -6.92 10.13
N THR A 214 20.60 -6.04 10.58
CA THR A 214 20.60 -5.52 11.97
C THR A 214 20.08 -6.52 13.00
N ARG A 215 19.42 -7.60 12.57
CA ARG A 215 18.88 -8.60 13.51
C ARG A 215 20.02 -9.39 14.19
N PRO A 216 19.90 -9.70 15.49
CA PRO A 216 20.99 -10.30 16.26
C PRO A 216 21.37 -11.72 15.83
N LYS A 217 20.45 -12.43 15.17
CA LYS A 217 20.65 -13.81 14.73
C LYS A 217 19.98 -14.04 13.38
N LEU A 218 20.79 -14.40 12.40
CA LEU A 218 20.36 -15.00 11.13
C LEU A 218 21.17 -16.28 10.94
N ASP A 219 20.53 -17.34 10.45
CA ASP A 219 21.23 -18.58 10.15
C ASP A 219 22.06 -18.48 8.85
N THR A 220 22.93 -19.46 8.63
CA THR A 220 23.80 -19.52 7.44
C THR A 220 22.97 -19.46 6.15
N ALA A 221 21.82 -20.16 6.11
CA ALA A 221 20.97 -20.22 4.92
C ALA A 221 20.39 -18.84 4.56
N THR A 222 19.92 -18.09 5.56
CA THR A 222 19.39 -16.74 5.38
C THR A 222 20.47 -15.79 4.91
N TRP A 223 21.68 -15.85 5.48
CA TRP A 223 22.82 -15.07 5.01
C TRP A 223 23.18 -15.36 3.55
N GLN A 224 23.21 -16.63 3.16
CA GLN A 224 23.47 -17.02 1.77
C GLN A 224 22.38 -16.54 0.82
N ALA A 225 21.10 -16.60 1.23
CA ALA A 225 19.99 -16.07 0.46
C ALA A 225 20.08 -14.53 0.28
N LEU A 226 20.43 -13.79 1.33
CA LEU A 226 20.67 -12.35 1.25
C LEU A 226 21.83 -12.02 0.28
N LEU A 227 22.95 -12.73 0.38
CA LEU A 227 24.10 -12.53 -0.51
C LEU A 227 23.79 -12.89 -1.96
N LYS A 228 22.90 -13.86 -2.19
CA LYS A 228 22.36 -14.17 -3.52
C LYS A 228 21.49 -13.02 -4.04
N ALA A 229 20.58 -12.48 -3.23
CA ALA A 229 19.78 -11.32 -3.62
C ALA A 229 20.66 -10.11 -3.97
N VAL A 230 21.74 -9.86 -3.21
CA VAL A 230 22.73 -8.82 -3.53
C VAL A 230 23.47 -9.10 -4.83
N ALA A 231 23.76 -10.36 -5.17
CA ALA A 231 24.44 -10.73 -6.41
C ALA A 231 23.62 -10.40 -7.67
N GLU A 232 22.30 -10.28 -7.56
CA GLU A 232 21.40 -9.91 -8.67
C GLU A 232 21.28 -8.38 -8.85
N VAL A 233 21.79 -7.56 -7.92
CA VAL A 233 21.76 -6.09 -8.03
C VAL A 233 22.63 -5.62 -9.20
N ASN A 234 22.02 -5.01 -10.22
CA ASN A 234 22.70 -4.67 -11.47
C ASN A 234 23.75 -3.55 -11.33
N ASN A 235 23.53 -2.63 -10.40
CA ASN A 235 24.41 -1.49 -10.19
C ASN A 235 25.59 -1.88 -9.28
N ASP A 236 26.81 -1.94 -9.83
CA ASP A 236 28.04 -2.31 -9.13
C ASP A 236 28.29 -1.51 -7.85
N ALA A 237 28.07 -0.19 -7.88
CA ALA A 237 28.28 0.67 -6.71
C ALA A 237 27.24 0.39 -5.61
N THR A 238 26.00 0.12 -5.99
CA THR A 238 24.93 -0.26 -5.05
C THR A 238 25.20 -1.63 -4.45
N ARG A 239 25.63 -2.59 -5.27
CA ARG A 239 26.05 -3.92 -4.83
C ARG A 239 27.22 -3.84 -3.85
N ALA A 240 28.24 -3.03 -4.15
CA ALA A 240 29.37 -2.81 -3.26
C ALA A 240 28.95 -2.16 -1.93
N ASN A 241 28.11 -1.13 -1.97
CA ASN A 241 27.60 -0.48 -0.75
C ASN A 241 26.80 -1.46 0.13
N LEU A 242 25.96 -2.30 -0.47
CA LEU A 242 25.24 -3.36 0.26
C LEU A 242 26.20 -4.35 0.92
N LEU A 243 27.20 -4.83 0.20
CA LEU A 243 28.21 -5.73 0.76
C LEU A 243 28.98 -5.07 1.91
N ILE A 244 29.39 -3.81 1.75
CA ILE A 244 30.07 -3.03 2.81
C ILE A 244 29.17 -2.92 4.05
N ASP A 245 27.90 -2.57 3.88
CA ASP A 245 26.93 -2.47 4.97
C ASP A 245 26.75 -3.83 5.67
N MET A 246 26.71 -4.93 4.91
CA MET A 246 26.59 -6.30 5.44
C MET A 246 27.85 -6.80 6.17
N ALA A 247 29.04 -6.36 5.76
CA ALA A 247 30.32 -6.88 6.28
C ALA A 247 30.47 -6.65 7.80
N ALA A 248 29.85 -5.59 8.34
CA ALA A 248 29.90 -5.28 9.77
C ALA A 248 29.17 -6.31 10.65
N ALA A 249 28.15 -6.98 10.12
CA ALA A 249 27.33 -7.96 10.83
C ALA A 249 27.58 -9.40 10.36
N LEU A 250 28.47 -9.60 9.38
CA LEU A 250 28.70 -10.90 8.76
C LEU A 250 29.28 -11.92 9.77
N PRO A 251 28.69 -13.12 9.92
CA PRO A 251 29.19 -14.12 10.86
C PRO A 251 30.53 -14.70 10.42
N ALA A 252 31.32 -15.18 11.39
CA ALA A 252 32.55 -15.94 11.16
C ALA A 252 32.28 -17.39 10.69
N ASP A 253 31.29 -17.58 9.81
CA ASP A 253 30.99 -18.85 9.14
C ASP A 253 31.68 -18.86 7.78
N SER A 254 32.52 -19.87 7.52
CA SER A 254 33.32 -19.96 6.29
C SER A 254 32.47 -20.04 5.02
N ARG A 255 31.25 -20.60 5.10
CA ARG A 255 30.30 -20.69 3.97
C ARG A 255 29.71 -19.31 3.66
N VAL A 256 29.39 -18.53 4.69
CA VAL A 256 28.87 -17.16 4.53
C VAL A 256 29.96 -16.23 3.99
N GLN A 257 31.17 -16.28 4.55
CA GLN A 257 32.30 -15.50 4.05
C GLN A 257 32.71 -15.88 2.61
N SER A 258 32.61 -17.16 2.26
CA SER A 258 32.82 -17.62 0.89
C SER A 258 31.78 -17.03 -0.06
N ALA A 259 30.49 -17.10 0.30
CA ALA A 259 29.41 -16.50 -0.48
C ALA A 259 29.60 -14.99 -0.65
N TYR A 260 30.03 -14.28 0.41
CA TYR A 260 30.35 -12.85 0.33
C TYR A 260 31.43 -12.57 -0.71
N ARG A 261 32.55 -13.31 -0.66
CA ARG A 261 33.67 -13.14 -1.60
C ARG A 261 33.25 -13.45 -3.03
N THR A 262 32.40 -14.46 -3.25
CA THR A 262 31.82 -14.77 -4.56
C THR A 262 30.96 -13.61 -5.07
N THR A 263 30.03 -13.09 -4.26
CA THR A 263 29.17 -11.96 -4.62
C THR A 263 30.00 -10.70 -4.95
N ALA A 264 31.02 -10.39 -4.13
CA ALA A 264 31.93 -9.28 -4.34
C ALA A 264 32.74 -9.44 -5.64
N SER A 265 33.18 -10.66 -5.95
CA SER A 265 33.96 -10.95 -7.17
C SER A 265 33.17 -10.77 -8.46
N GLY A 266 31.82 -10.82 -8.39
CA GLY A 266 30.92 -10.53 -9.51
C GLY A 266 30.75 -9.04 -9.81
N ILE A 267 31.30 -8.14 -9.00
CA ILE A 267 31.32 -6.70 -9.30
C ILE A 267 32.31 -6.44 -10.44
N ARG A 268 31.87 -5.76 -11.50
CA ARG A 268 32.68 -5.54 -12.72
C ARG A 268 33.66 -4.39 -12.55
N THR A 269 33.28 -3.36 -11.81
CA THR A 269 34.09 -2.17 -11.57
C THR A 269 35.13 -2.47 -10.49
N GLU A 270 36.41 -2.49 -10.86
CA GLU A 270 37.52 -2.86 -9.95
C GLU A 270 37.57 -2.00 -8.68
N VAL A 271 37.24 -0.70 -8.76
CA VAL A 271 37.17 0.19 -7.59
C VAL A 271 36.12 -0.32 -6.60
N GLU A 272 34.91 -0.62 -7.08
CA GLU A 272 33.80 -1.09 -6.26
C GLU A 272 34.04 -2.49 -5.70
N LYS A 273 34.60 -3.38 -6.52
CA LYS A 273 35.02 -4.72 -6.11
C LYS A 273 36.04 -4.67 -4.97
N LYS A 274 37.08 -3.83 -5.12
CA LYS A 274 38.11 -3.64 -4.08
C LYS A 274 37.49 -3.10 -2.80
N ARG A 275 36.62 -2.08 -2.89
CA ARG A 275 35.90 -1.52 -1.73
C ARG A 275 35.12 -2.60 -0.98
N ALA A 276 34.35 -3.43 -1.68
CA ALA A 276 33.58 -4.51 -1.08
C ALA A 276 34.49 -5.60 -0.44
N LEU A 277 35.53 -6.06 -1.14
CA LEU A 277 36.44 -7.07 -0.60
C LEU A 277 37.22 -6.58 0.62
N SER A 278 37.65 -5.32 0.63
CA SER A 278 38.36 -4.72 1.77
C SER A 278 37.51 -4.56 3.03
N ALA A 279 36.18 -4.59 2.91
CA ALA A 279 35.28 -4.48 4.07
C ALA A 279 35.19 -5.79 4.88
N LEU A 280 35.50 -6.93 4.26
CA LEU A 280 35.53 -8.22 4.93
C LEU A 280 36.83 -8.35 5.76
N LYS A 281 36.69 -8.38 7.08
CA LYS A 281 37.81 -8.58 8.02
C LYS A 281 38.20 -10.04 8.17
#